data_AF-A0A433II92-F1
#
_entry.id   AF-A0A433II92-F1
#
_cell.length_a   1.000
_cell.length_b   1.000
_cell.length_c   1.000
_cell.angle_alpha   90.00
_cell.angle_beta   90.00
_cell.angle_gamma   90.00
#
_symmetry.space_group_name_H-M   'P 1'
#
loop_
_entity.id
_entity.type
_entity.pdbx_description
1 polymer ?
#
loop_
_entity_poly.entity_id
_entity_poly.type
_entity_poly.pdbx_seq_one_letter_code
_entity_poly.pdbx_strand_id
1 'polypeptide(L)'
;MSLMDVRVPDIGDFQDVAIIEVLVKPGDTLAAEDPLIVLESDKASLEVPAPQAGTVREVRVKVGDKVSQGDLILSLEVAMPAAAPAPAADAGSVSAPRPPAQTGSVSAPRPAAGNAAGSKVADLSCELLVLGAGPGGYSAAFRAADLGLKTVLVERYPTLGGVCLNVGCIPSKALLHVAAVIDEAAHFADLGVSFGPPTIDLERLRAHKNQVIGKLTGGLAGMAKARKVEVVRGYGHFLDAHHVEVEQTTGSGQDKSGMSTVIHFEQCIIAAGSQAVHLPFLPDDPRIVDSTGALALPSIPERLLVIGGGIIGLEMATVYSTLGARIDVVEMLDTLMPGPDRDLVKVWQKVNARRFERIMLKTKTVAVEARPDGLWVSFAGDNAPAEAQRYDLILQAAGRSPNGLKIGAERAGVAVSERGFISVDRQMRSNVPHIFAIGDIVGQPMLAHKAVHEGHVAAEVAAGHKRFFDAKVIPGVAYTDPEVAWVGLSEAEAKAQGLRVGVSRFPWAASGRAIANGRDEGFTKLIFDADTQRVVGGGIVGTHAGDLIGEVALAIEMGADAADIGLTIHPHPTLGESIGLAAEVFEGVCTDLPPARRG
;
A
#
# COMPACT_ATOMS: atom_id res chain seq x y z
N MET A 1 -37.41 30.14 -15.68
CA MET A 1 -36.00 30.18 -15.30
C MET A 1 -35.70 31.59 -14.85
N SER A 2 -35.12 31.75 -13.66
CA SER A 2 -34.78 33.06 -13.10
C SER A 2 -33.29 33.29 -13.29
N LEU A 3 -32.92 34.50 -13.67
CA LEU A 3 -31.52 34.93 -13.69
C LEU A 3 -31.15 35.38 -12.29
N MET A 4 -30.08 34.79 -11.74
CA MET A 4 -29.54 35.14 -10.44
C MET A 4 -28.13 35.69 -10.63
N ASP A 5 -27.91 36.89 -10.13
CA ASP A 5 -26.61 37.54 -10.12
C ASP A 5 -25.78 37.04 -8.93
N VAL A 6 -24.64 36.41 -9.22
CA VAL A 6 -23.72 35.87 -8.21
C VAL A 6 -22.66 36.91 -7.90
N ARG A 7 -22.53 37.26 -6.61
CA ARG A 7 -21.59 38.27 -6.11
C ARG A 7 -20.50 37.63 -5.25
N VAL A 8 -19.37 38.33 -5.09
CA VAL A 8 -18.30 37.95 -4.17
C VAL A 8 -18.88 37.85 -2.74
N PRO A 9 -18.79 36.67 -2.09
CA PRO A 9 -19.29 36.47 -0.73
C PRO A 9 -18.44 37.25 0.28
N ASP A 10 -18.80 37.16 1.57
CA ASP A 10 -17.97 37.74 2.62
C ASP A 10 -16.58 37.08 2.63
N ILE A 11 -15.57 37.85 2.22
CA ILE A 11 -14.17 37.43 2.19
C ILE A 11 -13.39 37.92 3.41
N GLY A 12 -14.05 38.52 4.43
CA GLY A 12 -13.40 39.17 5.57
C GLY A 12 -13.01 40.63 5.29
N ASP A 13 -12.09 41.20 6.09
CA ASP A 13 -11.63 42.61 5.99
C ASP A 13 -10.79 42.95 4.73
N PHE A 14 -10.77 42.07 3.72
CA PHE A 14 -9.96 42.26 2.52
C PHE A 14 -10.71 43.10 1.47
N GLN A 15 -10.05 44.16 0.98
CA GLN A 15 -10.52 45.01 -0.13
C GLN A 15 -9.55 44.89 -1.31
N ASP A 16 -10.06 45.00 -2.53
CA ASP A 16 -9.28 45.02 -3.78
C ASP A 16 -8.40 43.76 -4.03
N VAL A 17 -8.95 42.57 -3.82
CA VAL A 17 -8.24 41.28 -3.98
C VAL A 17 -8.20 40.87 -5.46
N ALA A 18 -7.03 40.43 -5.94
CA ALA A 18 -6.84 40.09 -7.36
C ALA A 18 -7.36 38.69 -7.70
N ILE A 19 -8.02 38.57 -8.85
CA ILE A 19 -8.42 37.28 -9.42
C ILE A 19 -7.22 36.66 -10.14
N ILE A 20 -6.74 35.52 -9.65
CA ILE A 20 -5.63 34.78 -10.26
C ILE A 20 -6.11 33.71 -11.24
N GLU A 21 -7.34 33.23 -11.09
CA GLU A 21 -7.91 32.21 -11.98
C GLU A 21 -9.43 32.32 -12.06
N VAL A 22 -9.99 32.13 -13.27
CA VAL A 22 -11.43 32.02 -13.52
C VAL A 22 -11.70 30.60 -14.00
N LEU A 23 -12.43 29.82 -13.19
CA LEU A 23 -12.60 28.38 -13.38
C LEU A 23 -13.84 27.99 -14.20
N VAL A 24 -14.66 28.98 -14.57
CA VAL A 24 -15.96 28.77 -15.22
C VAL A 24 -16.09 29.53 -16.54
N LYS A 25 -16.81 28.95 -17.51
CA LYS A 25 -17.08 29.55 -18.83
C LYS A 25 -18.58 29.69 -19.07
N PRO A 26 -19.03 30.67 -19.89
CA PRO A 26 -20.42 30.74 -20.32
C PRO A 26 -20.87 29.42 -20.99
N GLY A 27 -21.96 28.83 -20.48
CA GLY A 27 -22.49 27.53 -20.91
C GLY A 27 -22.23 26.38 -19.94
N ASP A 28 -21.36 26.55 -18.94
CA ASP A 28 -21.06 25.50 -17.96
C ASP A 28 -22.23 25.29 -16.99
N THR A 29 -22.49 24.02 -16.64
CA THR A 29 -23.49 23.64 -15.63
C THR A 29 -22.78 23.40 -14.31
N LEU A 30 -23.13 24.19 -13.29
CA LEU A 30 -22.50 24.16 -11.97
C LEU A 30 -23.44 23.55 -10.94
N ALA A 31 -22.88 22.79 -9.99
CA ALA A 31 -23.53 22.41 -8.75
C ALA A 31 -23.37 23.51 -7.68
N ALA A 32 -24.14 23.44 -6.60
CA ALA A 32 -23.88 24.29 -5.44
C ALA A 32 -22.51 23.92 -4.82
N GLU A 33 -21.76 24.92 -4.37
CA GLU A 33 -20.39 24.82 -3.84
C GLU A 33 -19.26 24.60 -4.88
N ASP A 34 -19.55 24.55 -6.18
CA ASP A 34 -18.49 24.47 -7.21
C ASP A 34 -17.67 25.77 -7.28
N PRO A 35 -16.33 25.70 -7.40
CA PRO A 35 -15.47 26.88 -7.38
C PRO A 35 -15.62 27.72 -8.66
N LEU A 36 -15.89 29.02 -8.50
CA LEU A 36 -16.11 29.98 -9.59
C LEU A 36 -14.82 30.70 -10.01
N ILE A 37 -14.13 31.27 -9.02
CA ILE A 37 -12.91 32.06 -9.19
C ILE A 37 -11.97 31.81 -8.01
N VAL A 38 -10.67 32.00 -8.26
CA VAL A 38 -9.63 31.95 -7.22
C VAL A 38 -9.09 33.36 -7.01
N LEU A 39 -9.14 33.82 -5.77
CA LEU A 39 -8.65 35.11 -5.32
C LEU A 39 -7.31 34.92 -4.58
N GLU A 40 -6.36 35.82 -4.78
CA GLU A 40 -5.08 35.79 -4.06
C GLU A 40 -4.92 37.01 -3.15
N SER A 41 -4.77 36.75 -1.85
CA SER A 41 -4.37 37.74 -0.84
C SER A 41 -2.88 37.57 -0.49
N ASP A 42 -2.32 38.52 0.25
CA ASP A 42 -0.94 38.50 0.75
C ASP A 42 -0.60 37.30 1.67
N LYS A 43 -1.63 36.55 2.10
CA LYS A 43 -1.50 35.46 3.08
C LYS A 43 -2.08 34.12 2.63
N ALA A 44 -3.00 34.08 1.66
CA ALA A 44 -3.63 32.85 1.17
C ALA A 44 -4.36 33.06 -0.16
N SER A 45 -4.50 31.97 -0.93
CA SER A 45 -5.44 31.87 -2.04
C SER A 45 -6.82 31.39 -1.52
N LEU A 46 -7.89 32.05 -1.93
CA LEU A 46 -9.26 31.79 -1.51
C LEU A 46 -10.13 31.44 -2.73
N GLU A 47 -10.85 30.32 -2.68
CA GLU A 47 -11.79 29.93 -3.73
C GLU A 47 -13.19 30.46 -3.41
N VAL A 48 -13.87 31.05 -4.40
CA VAL A 48 -15.25 31.54 -4.26
C VAL A 48 -16.22 30.48 -4.80
N PRO A 49 -17.04 29.83 -3.95
CA PRO A 49 -17.97 28.80 -4.40
C PRO A 49 -19.26 29.36 -5.03
N ALA A 50 -19.92 28.54 -5.84
CA ALA A 50 -21.23 28.83 -6.43
C ALA A 50 -22.34 28.72 -5.37
N PRO A 51 -23.19 29.75 -5.19
CA PRO A 51 -24.21 29.74 -4.13
C PRO A 51 -25.38 28.77 -4.41
N GLN A 52 -25.59 28.37 -5.68
CA GLN A 52 -26.63 27.43 -6.07
C GLN A 52 -26.30 26.77 -7.41
N ALA A 53 -26.84 25.57 -7.64
CA ALA A 53 -26.75 24.89 -8.92
C ALA A 53 -27.48 25.66 -10.04
N GLY A 54 -26.84 25.80 -11.20
CA GLY A 54 -27.38 26.54 -12.34
C GLY A 54 -26.44 26.54 -13.54
N THR A 55 -26.90 27.09 -14.66
CA THR A 55 -26.07 27.22 -15.88
C THR A 55 -25.51 28.64 -15.98
N VAL A 56 -24.21 28.77 -16.22
CA VAL A 56 -23.52 30.07 -16.35
C VAL A 56 -23.92 30.73 -17.66
N ARG A 57 -24.53 31.91 -17.61
CA ARG A 57 -24.94 32.65 -18.82
C ARG A 57 -23.90 33.65 -19.29
N GLU A 58 -23.30 34.39 -18.37
CA GLU A 58 -22.31 35.43 -18.66
C GLU A 58 -21.36 35.55 -17.47
N VAL A 59 -20.05 35.53 -17.72
CA VAL A 59 -19.00 35.79 -16.74
C VAL A 59 -18.50 37.22 -16.94
N ARG A 60 -18.53 38.05 -15.89
CA ARG A 60 -18.21 39.50 -15.98
C ARG A 60 -16.85 39.89 -15.43
N VAL A 61 -16.10 38.94 -14.90
CA VAL A 61 -14.76 39.13 -14.34
C VAL A 61 -13.69 38.47 -15.20
N LYS A 62 -12.47 39.01 -15.20
CA LYS A 62 -11.31 38.46 -15.89
C LYS A 62 -10.15 38.26 -14.93
N VAL A 63 -9.23 37.36 -15.30
CA VAL A 63 -7.95 37.18 -14.58
C VAL A 63 -7.19 38.51 -14.57
N GLY A 64 -6.80 38.96 -13.38
CA GLY A 64 -6.14 40.25 -13.13
C GLY A 64 -7.06 41.38 -12.65
N ASP A 65 -8.39 41.20 -12.67
CA ASP A 65 -9.32 42.17 -12.09
C ASP A 65 -9.26 42.14 -10.55
N LYS A 66 -9.47 43.28 -9.92
CA LYS A 66 -9.56 43.41 -8.47
C LYS A 66 -11.02 43.47 -8.04
N VAL A 67 -11.39 42.65 -7.08
CA VAL A 67 -12.76 42.54 -6.58
C VAL A 67 -12.83 42.66 -5.07
N SER A 68 -13.93 43.24 -4.59
CA SER A 68 -14.28 43.39 -3.18
C SER A 68 -15.60 42.67 -2.88
N GLN A 69 -15.89 42.47 -1.59
CA GLN A 69 -17.16 41.88 -1.15
C GLN A 69 -18.36 42.57 -1.81
N GLY A 70 -19.25 41.78 -2.42
CA GLY A 70 -20.46 42.28 -3.07
C GLY A 70 -20.32 42.64 -4.56
N ASP A 71 -19.12 42.55 -5.13
CA ASP A 71 -18.92 42.74 -6.57
C ASP A 71 -19.51 41.58 -7.38
N LEU A 72 -20.00 41.87 -8.59
CA LEU A 72 -20.69 40.90 -9.43
C LEU A 72 -19.69 40.02 -10.19
N ILE A 73 -19.77 38.71 -10.00
CA ILE A 73 -18.88 37.72 -10.64
C ILE A 73 -19.48 37.25 -11.97
N LEU A 74 -20.72 36.76 -11.94
CA LEU A 74 -21.41 36.16 -13.10
C LEU A 74 -22.93 36.11 -12.90
N SER A 75 -23.67 35.84 -13.96
CA SER A 75 -25.12 35.59 -13.90
C SER A 75 -25.43 34.11 -14.17
N LEU A 76 -26.11 33.45 -13.21
CA LEU A 76 -26.59 32.07 -13.28
C LEU A 76 -28.06 32.01 -13.73
N GLU A 77 -28.40 31.01 -14.54
CA GLU A 77 -29.78 30.67 -14.86
C GLU A 77 -30.23 29.48 -13.96
N VAL A 78 -31.23 29.72 -13.11
CA VAL A 78 -31.69 28.76 -12.10
C VAL A 78 -33.14 28.34 -12.35
N ALA A 79 -33.43 27.04 -12.17
CA ALA A 79 -34.77 26.47 -12.21
C ALA A 79 -35.47 26.63 -10.83
N MET A 80 -36.69 27.20 -10.81
CA MET A 80 -37.43 27.45 -9.57
C MET A 80 -37.98 26.15 -8.94
N PRO A 81 -37.93 25.99 -7.59
CA PRO A 81 -38.64 24.92 -6.89
C PRO A 81 -40.13 25.23 -6.70
N ALA A 82 -40.98 24.20 -6.78
CA ALA A 82 -42.40 24.26 -6.42
C ALA A 82 -42.60 24.21 -4.89
N ALA A 83 -43.63 24.90 -4.41
CA ALA A 83 -43.90 25.29 -3.03
C ALA A 83 -44.08 24.13 -2.02
N ALA A 84 -43.62 24.38 -0.78
CA ALA A 84 -43.92 23.60 0.42
C ALA A 84 -45.07 24.25 1.24
N PRO A 85 -45.91 23.48 1.95
CA PRO A 85 -46.79 24.01 2.98
C PRO A 85 -46.21 23.92 4.40
N ALA A 86 -46.72 24.82 5.25
CA ALA A 86 -46.24 25.27 6.57
C ALA A 86 -46.64 24.36 7.78
N PRO A 87 -46.13 24.64 9.01
CA PRO A 87 -46.10 23.70 10.15
C PRO A 87 -47.12 24.03 11.27
N ALA A 88 -47.38 23.05 12.17
CA ALA A 88 -47.96 23.31 13.50
C ALA A 88 -47.67 22.20 14.56
N ALA A 89 -46.97 22.65 15.61
CA ALA A 89 -47.07 22.42 17.08
C ALA A 89 -47.43 21.06 17.76
N ASP A 90 -46.72 20.87 18.89
CA ASP A 90 -46.75 19.87 19.98
C ASP A 90 -48.11 19.47 20.58
N ALA A 91 -48.19 18.20 21.06
CA ALA A 91 -48.48 17.85 22.47
C ALA A 91 -48.66 16.32 22.68
N GLY A 92 -48.06 15.78 23.76
CA GLY A 92 -48.72 14.75 24.58
C GLY A 92 -48.28 13.27 24.44
N SER A 93 -47.31 12.89 25.27
CA SER A 93 -47.26 11.70 26.17
C SER A 93 -47.80 10.30 25.78
N VAL A 94 -47.04 9.32 26.29
CA VAL A 94 -47.37 7.94 26.76
C VAL A 94 -47.14 6.72 25.85
N SER A 95 -46.28 5.84 26.39
CA SER A 95 -46.21 4.36 26.27
C SER A 95 -45.30 3.76 25.19
N ALA A 96 -44.41 2.88 25.67
CA ALA A 96 -43.57 2.00 24.88
C ALA A 96 -44.38 0.84 24.25
N PRO A 97 -43.91 0.29 23.11
CA PRO A 97 -44.13 -1.12 22.85
C PRO A 97 -42.84 -1.91 22.54
N ARG A 98 -42.85 -3.13 23.10
CA ARG A 98 -42.01 -4.31 22.84
C ARG A 98 -42.00 -4.69 21.33
N PRO A 99 -41.01 -5.49 20.86
CA PRO A 99 -40.82 -5.77 19.45
C PRO A 99 -41.81 -6.83 18.93
N PRO A 100 -42.20 -6.78 17.63
CA PRO A 100 -43.03 -7.83 17.05
C PRO A 100 -42.19 -9.06 16.68
N ALA A 101 -42.73 -10.23 17.07
CA ALA A 101 -42.30 -11.53 16.61
C ALA A 101 -42.90 -11.85 15.22
N GLN A 102 -42.05 -12.46 14.39
CA GLN A 102 -42.30 -13.52 13.40
C GLN A 102 -43.63 -13.52 12.60
N THR A 103 -43.49 -13.31 11.30
CA THR A 103 -44.38 -13.90 10.28
C THR A 103 -43.59 -14.32 9.04
N GLY A 104 -43.76 -15.59 8.65
CA GLY A 104 -43.79 -15.99 7.24
C GLY A 104 -42.46 -16.38 6.59
N SER A 105 -42.07 -17.64 6.77
CA SER A 105 -41.06 -18.32 5.95
C SER A 105 -41.53 -18.47 4.50
N VAL A 106 -40.86 -17.81 3.57
CA VAL A 106 -40.89 -18.18 2.15
C VAL A 106 -39.75 -19.15 1.91
N SER A 107 -40.09 -20.41 1.65
CA SER A 107 -39.14 -21.48 1.35
C SER A 107 -38.44 -21.22 0.02
N ALA A 108 -37.19 -20.78 0.08
CA ALA A 108 -36.29 -20.86 -1.06
C ALA A 108 -35.90 -22.33 -1.31
N PRO A 109 -35.76 -22.80 -2.56
CA PRO A 109 -35.48 -24.19 -2.86
C PRO A 109 -34.11 -24.57 -2.30
N ARG A 110 -34.09 -25.64 -1.50
CA ARG A 110 -32.90 -26.42 -1.14
C ARG A 110 -32.09 -26.68 -2.43
N PRO A 111 -30.77 -26.39 -2.47
CA PRO A 111 -29.95 -26.97 -3.52
C PRO A 111 -30.05 -28.49 -3.35
N ALA A 112 -30.54 -29.16 -4.39
CA ALA A 112 -30.49 -30.59 -4.48
C ALA A 112 -29.04 -31.02 -4.28
N ALA A 113 -28.83 -31.99 -3.40
CA ALA A 113 -27.57 -32.71 -3.31
C ALA A 113 -27.25 -33.23 -4.71
N GLY A 114 -26.27 -32.60 -5.36
CA GLY A 114 -25.69 -33.13 -6.58
C GLY A 114 -25.13 -34.49 -6.22
N ASN A 115 -25.64 -35.55 -6.86
CA ASN A 115 -25.05 -36.86 -6.78
C ASN A 115 -23.56 -36.74 -7.07
N ALA A 116 -22.74 -37.10 -6.08
CA ALA A 116 -21.31 -37.24 -6.20
C ALA A 116 -21.02 -38.33 -7.26
N ALA A 117 -20.86 -37.90 -8.51
CA ALA A 117 -20.30 -38.71 -9.56
C ALA A 117 -18.78 -38.79 -9.33
N GLY A 118 -18.34 -39.86 -8.66
CA GLY A 118 -16.94 -40.26 -8.55
C GLY A 118 -16.17 -39.59 -7.41
N SER A 119 -16.47 -39.94 -6.16
CA SER A 119 -15.53 -39.69 -5.06
C SER A 119 -14.25 -40.47 -5.33
N LYS A 120 -13.20 -39.80 -5.82
CA LYS A 120 -11.84 -40.35 -5.73
C LYS A 120 -11.58 -40.62 -4.24
N VAL A 121 -11.04 -41.79 -3.92
CA VAL A 121 -10.66 -42.14 -2.55
C VAL A 121 -9.53 -41.18 -2.12
N ALA A 122 -9.63 -40.56 -0.95
CA ALA A 122 -8.60 -39.66 -0.45
C ALA A 122 -7.33 -40.45 -0.12
N ASP A 123 -6.18 -39.98 -0.63
CA ASP A 123 -4.86 -40.57 -0.38
C ASP A 123 -4.33 -40.12 1.00
N LEU A 124 -4.68 -38.90 1.43
CA LEU A 124 -4.31 -38.30 2.70
C LEU A 124 -5.53 -37.64 3.36
N SER A 125 -5.51 -37.54 4.69
CA SER A 125 -6.54 -36.84 5.46
C SER A 125 -5.92 -36.05 6.62
N CYS A 126 -6.42 -34.84 6.86
CA CYS A 126 -5.94 -33.92 7.88
C CYS A 126 -7.09 -33.14 8.54
N GLU A 127 -6.84 -32.59 9.73
CA GLU A 127 -7.78 -31.69 10.40
C GLU A 127 -7.72 -30.30 9.76
N LEU A 128 -6.51 -29.86 9.38
CA LEU A 128 -6.30 -28.58 8.72
C LEU A 128 -5.39 -28.70 7.50
N LEU A 129 -5.90 -28.29 6.34
CA LEU A 129 -5.11 -28.08 5.14
C LEU A 129 -4.77 -26.60 4.98
N VAL A 130 -3.51 -26.27 4.68
CA VAL A 130 -3.10 -24.92 4.31
C VAL A 130 -2.60 -24.91 2.87
N LEU A 131 -3.21 -24.09 2.00
CA LEU A 131 -2.87 -24.00 0.59
C LEU A 131 -1.96 -22.80 0.32
N GLY A 132 -0.66 -23.06 0.19
CA GLY A 132 0.40 -22.07 -0.04
C GLY A 132 1.30 -21.90 1.18
N ALA A 133 2.62 -21.89 0.99
CA ALA A 133 3.61 -21.77 2.06
C ALA A 133 4.29 -20.39 2.13
N GLY A 134 3.58 -19.32 1.75
CA GLY A 134 4.00 -17.94 2.00
C GLY A 134 3.94 -17.55 3.47
N PRO A 135 4.30 -16.29 3.82
CA PRO A 135 4.29 -15.78 5.20
C PRO A 135 3.03 -16.12 5.99
N GLY A 136 1.85 -15.90 5.42
CA GLY A 136 0.60 -16.28 6.08
C GLY A 136 0.43 -17.78 6.21
N GLY A 137 0.68 -18.53 5.13
CA GLY A 137 0.43 -19.97 5.09
C GLY A 137 1.32 -20.78 6.03
N TYR A 138 2.65 -20.60 6.00
CA TYR A 138 3.51 -21.36 6.92
C TYR A 138 3.26 -20.93 8.38
N SER A 139 2.93 -19.66 8.64
CA SER A 139 2.64 -19.18 10.00
C SER A 139 1.35 -19.79 10.52
N ALA A 140 0.30 -19.86 9.68
CA ALA A 140 -0.94 -20.54 10.01
C ALA A 140 -0.72 -22.04 10.26
N ALA A 141 0.02 -22.72 9.38
CA ALA A 141 0.30 -24.14 9.52
C ALA A 141 1.10 -24.47 10.79
N PHE A 142 2.11 -23.65 11.10
CA PHE A 142 2.92 -23.83 12.30
C PHE A 142 2.11 -23.52 13.56
N ARG A 143 1.31 -22.45 13.54
CA ARG A 143 0.43 -22.11 14.66
C ARG A 143 -0.60 -23.20 14.93
N ALA A 144 -1.20 -23.77 13.89
CA ALA A 144 -2.16 -24.86 14.00
C ALA A 144 -1.52 -26.13 14.58
N ALA A 145 -0.31 -26.49 14.11
CA ALA A 145 0.45 -27.60 14.67
C ALA A 145 0.81 -27.37 16.14
N ASP A 146 1.20 -26.14 16.52
CA ASP A 146 1.47 -25.76 17.90
C ASP A 146 0.21 -25.81 18.79
N LEU A 147 -0.99 -25.76 18.18
CA LEU A 147 -2.30 -25.93 18.83
C LEU A 147 -2.80 -27.37 18.81
N GLY A 148 -2.02 -28.31 18.25
CA GLY A 148 -2.32 -29.75 18.26
C GLY A 148 -3.08 -30.28 17.06
N LEU A 149 -3.35 -29.46 16.03
CA LEU A 149 -4.04 -29.91 14.81
C LEU A 149 -3.11 -30.68 13.87
N LYS A 150 -3.56 -31.83 13.37
CA LYS A 150 -2.91 -32.57 12.29
C LYS A 150 -3.00 -31.74 11.01
N THR A 151 -1.88 -31.12 10.65
CA THR A 151 -1.82 -30.09 9.61
C THR A 151 -1.04 -30.56 8.39
N VAL A 152 -1.61 -30.35 7.20
CA VAL A 152 -0.95 -30.55 5.90
C VAL A 152 -0.77 -29.19 5.22
N LEU A 153 0.43 -28.92 4.72
CA LEU A 153 0.79 -27.70 3.98
C LEU A 153 1.07 -28.06 2.51
N VAL A 154 0.32 -27.44 1.59
CA VAL A 154 0.49 -27.65 0.15
C VAL A 154 1.28 -26.48 -0.45
N GLU A 155 2.38 -26.76 -1.15
CA GLU A 155 3.21 -25.74 -1.80
C GLU A 155 3.71 -26.25 -3.16
N ARG A 156 3.58 -25.45 -4.21
CA ARG A 156 3.95 -25.85 -5.57
C ARG A 156 5.45 -25.77 -5.85
N TYR A 157 6.19 -25.00 -5.05
CA TYR A 157 7.64 -24.85 -5.14
C TYR A 157 8.39 -25.81 -4.18
N PRO A 158 9.70 -26.07 -4.41
CA PRO A 158 10.49 -26.91 -3.51
C PRO A 158 10.77 -26.27 -2.14
N THR A 159 10.60 -24.96 -1.99
CA THR A 159 10.95 -24.21 -0.79
C THR A 159 9.74 -23.52 -0.17
N LEU A 160 9.73 -23.43 1.16
CA LEU A 160 8.74 -22.66 1.92
C LEU A 160 9.11 -21.16 1.94
N GLY A 161 8.22 -20.34 2.50
CA GLY A 161 8.39 -18.89 2.67
C GLY A 161 7.81 -18.05 1.52
N GLY A 162 7.32 -18.70 0.46
CA GLY A 162 6.63 -18.08 -0.67
C GLY A 162 7.37 -16.90 -1.30
N VAL A 163 6.61 -15.94 -1.83
CA VAL A 163 7.16 -14.76 -2.53
C VAL A 163 8.11 -13.97 -1.63
N CYS A 164 7.70 -13.66 -0.40
CA CYS A 164 8.46 -12.75 0.47
C CYS A 164 9.88 -13.25 0.76
N LEU A 165 10.04 -14.55 1.05
CA LEU A 165 11.36 -15.10 1.33
C LEU A 165 12.18 -15.38 0.05
N ASN A 166 11.55 -15.92 -0.99
CA ASN A 166 12.30 -16.45 -2.13
C ASN A 166 12.57 -15.40 -3.21
N VAL A 167 11.61 -14.51 -3.49
CA VAL A 167 11.62 -13.60 -4.67
C VAL A 167 11.01 -12.23 -4.35
N GLY A 168 11.15 -11.76 -3.10
CA GLY A 168 10.51 -10.54 -2.62
C GLY A 168 11.31 -9.87 -1.51
N CYS A 169 10.70 -9.73 -0.33
CA CYS A 169 11.23 -9.01 0.84
C CYS A 169 12.71 -9.31 1.15
N ILE A 170 13.08 -10.58 1.29
CA ILE A 170 14.40 -10.96 1.78
C ILE A 170 15.51 -10.69 0.76
N PRO A 171 15.42 -11.20 -0.50
CA PRO A 171 16.45 -10.89 -1.49
C PRO A 171 16.54 -9.41 -1.83
N SER A 172 15.42 -8.68 -1.89
CA SER A 172 15.45 -7.23 -2.13
C SER A 172 16.19 -6.49 -1.02
N LYS A 173 15.88 -6.77 0.25
CA LYS A 173 16.51 -6.11 1.41
C LYS A 173 17.98 -6.47 1.53
N ALA A 174 18.37 -7.70 1.21
CA ALA A 174 19.78 -8.09 1.15
C ALA A 174 20.56 -7.26 0.10
N LEU A 175 19.98 -7.04 -1.08
CA LEU A 175 20.61 -6.22 -2.13
C LEU A 175 20.59 -4.72 -1.80
N LEU A 176 19.49 -4.22 -1.23
CA LEU A 176 19.37 -2.83 -0.78
C LEU A 176 20.38 -2.49 0.30
N HIS A 177 20.65 -3.41 1.24
CA HIS A 177 21.70 -3.21 2.23
C HIS A 177 23.08 -3.05 1.59
N VAL A 178 23.41 -3.89 0.60
CA VAL A 178 24.68 -3.75 -0.16
C VAL A 178 24.73 -2.40 -0.88
N ALA A 179 23.63 -1.99 -1.52
CA ALA A 179 23.54 -0.70 -2.20
C ALA A 179 23.75 0.47 -1.21
N ALA A 180 23.08 0.43 -0.05
CA ALA A 180 23.22 1.47 0.98
C ALA A 180 24.67 1.62 1.46
N VAL A 181 25.39 0.51 1.68
CA VAL A 181 26.80 0.55 2.11
C VAL A 181 27.71 1.11 1.01
N ILE A 182 27.43 0.83 -0.27
CA ILE A 182 28.18 1.41 -1.39
C ILE A 182 27.99 2.93 -1.43
N ASP A 183 26.74 3.39 -1.32
CA ASP A 183 26.42 4.82 -1.34
C ASP A 183 26.98 5.55 -0.12
N GLU A 184 26.93 4.93 1.06
CA GLU A 184 27.50 5.47 2.29
C GLU A 184 29.03 5.58 2.20
N ALA A 185 29.72 4.54 1.73
CA ALA A 185 31.17 4.56 1.53
C ALA A 185 31.60 5.66 0.54
N ALA A 186 30.79 5.94 -0.48
CA ALA A 186 31.05 7.05 -1.41
C ALA A 186 30.88 8.42 -0.74
N HIS A 187 29.85 8.58 0.11
CA HIS A 187 29.61 9.83 0.85
C HIS A 187 30.73 10.18 1.83
N PHE A 188 31.41 9.20 2.42
CA PHE A 188 32.51 9.43 3.38
C PHE A 188 33.68 10.24 2.81
N ALA A 189 33.80 10.35 1.48
CA ALA A 189 34.77 11.25 0.85
C ALA A 189 34.54 12.72 1.24
N ASP A 190 33.29 13.15 1.40
CA ASP A 190 32.94 14.51 1.84
C ASP A 190 33.35 14.75 3.31
N LEU A 191 33.51 13.67 4.09
CA LEU A 191 33.93 13.68 5.49
C LEU A 191 35.45 13.47 5.65
N GLY A 192 36.20 13.45 4.55
CA GLY A 192 37.66 13.28 4.55
C GLY A 192 38.14 11.83 4.61
N VAL A 193 37.26 10.84 4.41
CA VAL A 193 37.61 9.41 4.35
C VAL A 193 37.30 8.88 2.95
N SER A 194 38.31 8.82 2.09
CA SER A 194 38.12 8.40 0.70
C SER A 194 38.36 6.90 0.50
N PHE A 195 37.44 6.28 -0.23
CA PHE A 195 37.61 4.94 -0.82
C PHE A 195 37.69 5.06 -2.35
N GLY A 196 38.33 4.10 -3.01
CA GLY A 196 38.19 3.96 -4.46
C GLY A 196 36.80 3.42 -4.84
N PRO A 197 36.35 3.61 -6.10
CA PRO A 197 35.12 2.97 -6.58
C PRO A 197 35.17 1.45 -6.39
N PRO A 198 34.07 0.81 -5.95
CA PRO A 198 34.07 -0.62 -5.70
C PRO A 198 34.13 -1.42 -7.01
N THR A 199 34.87 -2.53 -7.00
CA THR A 199 34.77 -3.55 -8.05
C THR A 199 33.59 -4.47 -7.75
N ILE A 200 32.59 -4.50 -8.63
CA ILE A 200 31.39 -5.31 -8.44
C ILE A 200 31.57 -6.72 -9.02
N ASP A 201 31.63 -7.72 -8.15
CA ASP A 201 31.55 -9.14 -8.51
C ASP A 201 30.08 -9.61 -8.41
N LEU A 202 29.42 -9.70 -9.57
CA LEU A 202 28.00 -10.03 -9.66
C LEU A 202 27.71 -11.48 -9.26
N GLU A 203 28.65 -12.39 -9.48
CA GLU A 203 28.48 -13.79 -9.09
C GLU A 203 28.49 -13.94 -7.57
N ARG A 204 29.45 -13.29 -6.90
CA ARG A 204 29.52 -13.28 -5.43
C ARG A 204 28.32 -12.56 -4.81
N LEU A 205 27.85 -11.46 -5.39
CA LEU A 205 26.67 -10.77 -4.92
C LEU A 205 25.41 -11.65 -5.02
N ARG A 206 25.22 -12.34 -6.15
CA ARG A 206 24.15 -13.33 -6.32
C ARG A 206 24.28 -14.48 -5.33
N ALA A 207 25.49 -15.00 -5.12
CA ALA A 207 25.75 -16.08 -4.18
C ALA A 207 25.41 -15.68 -2.74
N HIS A 208 25.78 -14.47 -2.31
CA HIS A 208 25.42 -13.93 -1.00
C HIS A 208 23.89 -13.88 -0.81
N LYS A 209 23.18 -13.27 -1.76
CA LYS A 209 21.70 -13.22 -1.76
C LYS A 209 21.10 -14.63 -1.66
N ASN A 210 21.57 -15.57 -2.48
CA ASN A 210 21.06 -16.94 -2.48
C ASN A 210 21.41 -17.71 -1.20
N GLN A 211 22.55 -17.43 -0.56
CA GLN A 211 22.92 -18.02 0.73
C GLN A 211 21.96 -17.57 1.85
N VAL A 212 21.57 -16.29 1.87
CA VAL A 212 20.57 -15.77 2.83
C VAL A 212 19.23 -16.49 2.65
N ILE A 213 18.74 -16.61 1.41
CA ILE A 213 17.51 -17.37 1.10
C ILE A 213 17.64 -18.84 1.53
N GLY A 214 18.76 -19.49 1.18
CA GLY A 214 19.00 -20.90 1.49
C GLY A 214 19.01 -21.20 2.99
N LYS A 215 19.62 -20.32 3.79
CA LYS A 215 19.64 -20.44 5.25
C LYS A 215 18.23 -20.38 5.84
N LEU A 216 17.42 -19.43 5.38
CA LEU A 216 16.07 -19.21 5.91
C LEU A 216 15.08 -20.28 5.43
N THR A 217 15.13 -20.68 4.16
CA THR A 217 14.29 -21.76 3.62
C THR A 217 14.62 -23.11 4.26
N GLY A 218 15.91 -23.41 4.49
CA GLY A 218 16.35 -24.57 5.27
C GLY A 218 15.84 -24.55 6.72
N GLY A 219 15.85 -23.38 7.35
CA GLY A 219 15.27 -23.18 8.68
C GLY A 219 13.76 -23.44 8.72
N LEU A 220 13.00 -22.93 7.75
CA LEU A 220 11.56 -23.20 7.63
C LEU A 220 11.26 -24.69 7.44
N ALA A 221 12.02 -25.38 6.59
CA ALA A 221 11.88 -26.82 6.39
C ALA A 221 12.16 -27.61 7.69
N GLY A 222 13.20 -27.22 8.43
CA GLY A 222 13.51 -27.78 9.74
C GLY A 222 12.37 -27.56 10.76
N MET A 223 11.79 -26.37 10.79
CA MET A 223 10.66 -26.04 11.68
C MET A 223 9.37 -26.80 11.32
N ALA A 224 9.07 -26.96 10.03
CA ALA A 224 7.93 -27.76 9.57
C ALA A 224 8.07 -29.22 10.06
N LYS A 225 9.26 -29.80 9.89
CA LYS A 225 9.58 -31.16 10.36
C LYS A 225 9.46 -31.27 11.89
N ALA A 226 10.01 -30.31 12.64
CA ALA A 226 9.95 -30.31 14.10
C ALA A 226 8.51 -30.26 14.64
N ARG A 227 7.62 -29.54 13.93
CA ARG A 227 6.19 -29.44 14.22
C ARG A 227 5.35 -30.58 13.64
N LYS A 228 5.96 -31.53 12.93
CA LYS A 228 5.27 -32.63 12.24
C LYS A 228 4.21 -32.15 11.24
N VAL A 229 4.44 -30.98 10.61
CA VAL A 229 3.61 -30.51 9.50
C VAL A 229 4.02 -31.28 8.25
N GLU A 230 3.08 -31.99 7.65
CA GLU A 230 3.31 -32.70 6.40
C GLU A 230 3.26 -31.72 5.24
N VAL A 231 4.35 -31.63 4.46
CA VAL A 231 4.44 -30.74 3.30
C VAL A 231 4.22 -31.57 2.04
N VAL A 232 3.15 -31.29 1.30
CA VAL A 232 2.86 -31.91 0.01
C VAL A 232 3.22 -30.94 -1.09
N ARG A 233 4.17 -31.34 -1.95
CA ARG A 233 4.66 -30.49 -3.02
C ARG A 233 3.81 -30.62 -4.27
N GLY A 234 3.09 -29.57 -4.66
CA GLY A 234 2.35 -29.53 -5.92
C GLY A 234 1.34 -28.38 -6.04
N TYR A 235 0.65 -28.34 -7.18
CA TYR A 235 -0.46 -27.42 -7.42
C TYR A 235 -1.74 -27.96 -6.78
N GLY A 236 -2.25 -27.26 -5.76
CA GLY A 236 -3.51 -27.59 -5.12
C GLY A 236 -4.70 -26.93 -5.82
N HIS A 237 -5.71 -27.73 -6.17
CA HIS A 237 -7.00 -27.29 -6.69
C HIS A 237 -8.13 -27.96 -5.92
N PHE A 238 -9.15 -27.19 -5.51
CA PHE A 238 -10.32 -27.77 -4.86
C PHE A 238 -11.08 -28.68 -5.84
N LEU A 239 -11.43 -29.89 -5.38
CA LEU A 239 -12.34 -30.78 -6.08
C LEU A 239 -13.79 -30.54 -5.64
N ASP A 240 -13.96 -30.31 -4.34
CA ASP A 240 -15.22 -30.03 -3.67
C ASP A 240 -14.96 -29.28 -2.34
N ALA A 241 -15.97 -29.19 -1.47
CA ALA A 241 -15.89 -28.45 -0.21
C ALA A 241 -14.94 -29.04 0.85
N HIS A 242 -14.46 -30.28 0.70
CA HIS A 242 -13.59 -30.97 1.67
C HIS A 242 -12.40 -31.71 1.03
N HIS A 243 -12.18 -31.57 -0.28
CA HIS A 243 -11.07 -32.21 -0.98
C HIS A 243 -10.29 -31.24 -1.85
N VAL A 244 -8.96 -31.35 -1.79
CA VAL A 244 -8.01 -30.72 -2.72
C VAL A 244 -7.25 -31.81 -3.46
N GLU A 245 -7.18 -31.71 -4.79
CA GLU A 245 -6.24 -32.48 -5.61
C GLU A 245 -4.94 -31.70 -5.72
N VAL A 246 -3.83 -32.37 -5.44
CA VAL A 246 -2.47 -31.81 -5.57
C VAL A 246 -1.77 -32.46 -6.75
N GLU A 247 -1.65 -31.73 -7.86
CA GLU A 247 -0.81 -32.14 -8.99
C GLU A 247 0.67 -31.94 -8.61
N GLN A 248 1.38 -33.04 -8.37
CA GLN A 248 2.72 -32.99 -7.80
C GLN A 248 3.73 -32.32 -8.74
N THR A 249 4.67 -31.57 -8.17
CA THR A 249 5.75 -30.91 -8.91
C THR A 249 7.13 -31.46 -8.55
N THR A 250 8.10 -31.30 -9.45
CA THR A 250 9.48 -31.77 -9.30
C THR A 250 10.50 -30.72 -9.74
N GLY A 251 11.80 -31.02 -9.59
CA GLY A 251 12.90 -30.15 -9.99
C GLY A 251 13.09 -28.93 -9.10
N SER A 252 13.77 -27.90 -9.61
CA SER A 252 13.99 -26.61 -8.93
C SER A 252 12.81 -25.65 -9.08
N GLY A 253 11.92 -25.89 -10.04
CA GLY A 253 10.77 -25.05 -10.36
C GLY A 253 9.44 -25.70 -9.98
N GLN A 254 8.51 -25.70 -10.93
CA GLN A 254 7.13 -26.16 -10.75
C GLN A 254 6.73 -27.18 -11.83
N ASP A 255 7.70 -27.91 -12.38
CA ASP A 255 7.44 -28.88 -13.44
C ASP A 255 6.54 -30.00 -12.92
N LYS A 256 5.44 -30.29 -13.62
CA LYS A 256 4.48 -31.32 -13.21
C LYS A 256 5.12 -32.71 -13.33
N SER A 257 5.02 -33.53 -12.30
CA SER A 257 5.54 -34.91 -12.31
C SER A 257 4.62 -35.90 -13.02
N GLY A 258 3.37 -35.51 -13.28
CA GLY A 258 2.30 -36.39 -13.77
C GLY A 258 1.61 -37.21 -12.67
N MET A 259 2.07 -37.11 -11.42
CA MET A 259 1.43 -37.72 -10.26
C MET A 259 0.45 -36.73 -9.59
N SER A 260 -0.59 -37.27 -8.96
CA SER A 260 -1.54 -36.48 -8.18
C SER A 260 -1.82 -37.14 -6.84
N THR A 261 -2.23 -36.35 -5.86
CA THR A 261 -2.63 -36.81 -4.52
C THR A 261 -3.89 -36.07 -4.12
N VAL A 262 -4.92 -36.80 -3.70
CA VAL A 262 -6.16 -36.21 -3.18
C VAL A 262 -6.09 -36.15 -1.66
N ILE A 263 -6.29 -34.95 -1.11
CA ILE A 263 -6.24 -34.68 0.33
C ILE A 263 -7.63 -34.31 0.80
N HIS A 264 -8.18 -35.09 1.74
CA HIS A 264 -9.35 -34.73 2.52
C HIS A 264 -8.95 -33.79 3.68
N PHE A 265 -9.77 -32.78 3.96
CA PHE A 265 -9.56 -31.86 5.08
C PHE A 265 -10.87 -31.60 5.83
N GLU A 266 -10.80 -31.40 7.14
CA GLU A 266 -11.95 -30.90 7.92
C GLU A 266 -12.07 -29.38 7.78
N GLN A 267 -10.94 -28.67 7.81
CA GLN A 267 -10.87 -27.22 7.62
C GLN A 267 -9.74 -26.87 6.64
N CYS A 268 -9.86 -25.72 5.97
CA CYS A 268 -8.85 -25.23 5.02
C CYS A 268 -8.51 -23.76 5.24
N ILE A 269 -7.23 -23.40 5.21
CA ILE A 269 -6.76 -22.02 5.12
C ILE A 269 -6.15 -21.78 3.74
N ILE A 270 -6.77 -20.93 2.94
CA ILE A 270 -6.28 -20.51 1.62
C ILE A 270 -5.24 -19.40 1.80
N ALA A 271 -4.00 -19.67 1.41
CA ALA A 271 -2.87 -18.74 1.48
C ALA A 271 -2.09 -18.66 0.15
N ALA A 272 -2.79 -18.81 -0.98
CA ALA A 272 -2.19 -18.87 -2.33
C ALA A 272 -1.67 -17.51 -2.87
N GLY A 273 -1.75 -16.45 -2.06
CA GLY A 273 -1.08 -15.18 -2.28
C GLY A 273 -1.47 -14.45 -3.56
N SER A 274 -0.49 -13.75 -4.13
CA SER A 274 -0.60 -12.92 -5.34
C SER A 274 0.53 -13.21 -6.33
N GLN A 275 0.48 -12.60 -7.49
CA GLN A 275 1.52 -12.64 -8.52
C GLN A 275 1.72 -11.27 -9.16
N ALA A 276 2.84 -11.05 -9.87
CA ALA A 276 3.02 -9.84 -10.65
C ALA A 276 1.90 -9.71 -11.69
N VAL A 277 1.39 -8.50 -11.89
CA VAL A 277 0.56 -8.18 -13.05
C VAL A 277 1.42 -8.37 -14.30
N HIS A 278 0.84 -8.82 -15.40
CA HIS A 278 1.50 -8.86 -16.70
C HIS A 278 0.78 -7.88 -17.63
N LEU A 279 1.51 -6.95 -18.24
CA LEU A 279 0.94 -5.96 -19.16
C LEU A 279 0.81 -6.60 -20.56
N PRO A 280 -0.41 -6.82 -21.09
CA PRO A 280 -0.60 -7.63 -22.30
C PRO A 280 0.06 -7.11 -23.57
N PHE A 281 0.43 -5.82 -23.62
CA PHE A 281 1.06 -5.20 -24.78
C PHE A 281 2.58 -5.37 -24.80
N LEU A 282 3.19 -5.86 -23.72
CA LEU A 282 4.64 -6.10 -23.69
C LEU A 282 4.96 -7.39 -24.46
N PRO A 283 6.00 -7.38 -25.32
CA PRO A 283 6.42 -8.60 -26.00
C PRO A 283 7.04 -9.59 -25.01
N ASP A 284 7.04 -10.88 -25.38
CA ASP A 284 7.79 -11.91 -24.66
C ASP A 284 9.27 -11.80 -25.04
N ASP A 285 10.07 -11.20 -24.15
CA ASP A 285 11.52 -11.02 -24.31
C ASP A 285 12.20 -11.18 -22.94
N PRO A 286 13.31 -11.93 -22.84
CA PRO A 286 14.01 -12.16 -21.56
C PRO A 286 14.56 -10.88 -20.90
N ARG A 287 14.64 -9.77 -21.64
CA ARG A 287 15.03 -8.45 -21.12
C ARG A 287 13.86 -7.67 -20.52
N ILE A 288 12.63 -8.19 -20.62
CA ILE A 288 11.46 -7.66 -19.94
C ILE A 288 11.20 -8.56 -18.74
N VAL A 289 11.51 -8.05 -17.56
CA VAL A 289 11.47 -8.80 -16.30
C VAL A 289 10.43 -8.25 -15.35
N ASP A 290 9.90 -9.13 -14.51
CA ASP A 290 9.20 -8.72 -13.28
C ASP A 290 10.22 -8.57 -12.14
N SER A 291 9.72 -8.40 -10.91
CA SER A 291 10.57 -8.33 -9.72
C SER A 291 11.43 -9.60 -9.52
N THR A 292 10.95 -10.78 -9.93
CA THR A 292 11.71 -12.04 -9.81
C THR A 292 12.92 -12.02 -10.73
N GLY A 293 12.73 -11.62 -11.99
CA GLY A 293 13.83 -11.49 -12.94
C GLY A 293 14.83 -10.40 -12.55
N ALA A 294 14.35 -9.27 -12.01
CA ALA A 294 15.22 -8.22 -11.47
C ALA A 294 16.07 -8.73 -10.28
N LEU A 295 15.49 -9.53 -9.38
CA LEU A 295 16.20 -10.13 -8.23
C LEU A 295 17.12 -11.29 -8.60
N ALA A 296 16.99 -11.84 -9.82
CA ALA A 296 17.95 -12.81 -10.36
C ALA A 296 19.29 -12.15 -10.71
N LEU A 297 19.28 -10.82 -10.91
CA LEU A 297 20.44 -9.98 -11.16
C LEU A 297 21.35 -10.55 -12.28
N PRO A 298 20.80 -10.81 -13.49
CA PRO A 298 21.52 -11.52 -14.55
C PRO A 298 22.72 -10.72 -15.11
N SER A 299 22.58 -9.39 -15.13
CA SER A 299 23.60 -8.43 -15.57
C SER A 299 23.32 -7.06 -14.91
N ILE A 300 24.25 -6.13 -15.08
CA ILE A 300 24.03 -4.70 -14.80
C ILE A 300 23.74 -4.02 -16.16
N PRO A 301 22.49 -3.62 -16.45
CA PRO A 301 22.16 -2.95 -17.70
C PRO A 301 22.77 -1.55 -17.75
N GLU A 302 23.07 -1.03 -18.94
CA GLU A 302 23.53 0.36 -19.09
C GLU A 302 22.36 1.33 -18.85
N ARG A 303 21.17 1.02 -19.37
CA ARG A 303 19.91 1.71 -19.11
C ARG A 303 18.79 0.74 -18.73
N LEU A 304 18.11 1.05 -17.62
CA LEU A 304 16.96 0.32 -17.11
C LEU A 304 15.73 1.22 -17.09
N LEU A 305 14.63 0.77 -17.69
CA LEU A 305 13.31 1.37 -17.52
C LEU A 305 12.53 0.64 -16.43
N VAL A 306 11.98 1.38 -15.48
CA VAL A 306 11.02 0.89 -14.50
C VAL A 306 9.61 1.34 -14.88
N ILE A 307 8.73 0.38 -15.19
CA ILE A 307 7.31 0.63 -15.46
C ILE A 307 6.53 0.46 -14.15
N GLY A 308 6.06 1.57 -13.59
CA GLY A 308 5.38 1.65 -12.29
C GLY A 308 6.26 2.29 -11.22
N GLY A 309 5.81 3.41 -10.68
CA GLY A 309 6.43 4.21 -9.62
C GLY A 309 6.10 3.73 -8.21
N GLY A 310 5.74 2.46 -8.05
CA GLY A 310 5.46 1.85 -6.74
C GLY A 310 6.74 1.42 -6.00
N ILE A 311 6.59 1.04 -4.74
CA ILE A 311 7.71 0.72 -3.82
C ILE A 311 8.65 -0.34 -4.41
N ILE A 312 8.12 -1.45 -4.94
CA ILE A 312 8.94 -2.54 -5.50
C ILE A 312 9.83 -2.04 -6.65
N GLY A 313 9.27 -1.22 -7.55
CA GLY A 313 10.02 -0.66 -8.69
C GLY A 313 11.12 0.28 -8.22
N LEU A 314 10.84 1.13 -7.23
CA LEU A 314 11.79 2.12 -6.71
C LEU A 314 12.89 1.50 -5.83
N GLU A 315 12.58 0.43 -5.09
CA GLU A 315 13.58 -0.38 -4.39
C GLU A 315 14.56 -1.01 -5.40
N MET A 316 14.06 -1.60 -6.48
CA MET A 316 14.93 -2.17 -7.51
C MET A 316 15.70 -1.10 -8.29
N ALA A 317 15.08 0.05 -8.59
CA ALA A 317 15.77 1.20 -9.16
C ALA A 317 16.97 1.63 -8.30
N THR A 318 16.80 1.65 -6.96
CA THR A 318 17.86 1.99 -6.01
C THR A 318 19.03 1.01 -6.13
N VAL A 319 18.75 -0.30 -6.13
CA VAL A 319 19.79 -1.33 -6.28
C VAL A 319 20.52 -1.18 -7.62
N TYR A 320 19.79 -1.15 -8.73
CA TYR A 320 20.40 -1.11 -10.07
C TYR A 320 21.15 0.19 -10.33
N SER A 321 20.63 1.33 -9.86
CA SER A 321 21.31 2.63 -9.95
C SER A 321 22.66 2.60 -9.24
N THR A 322 22.69 2.07 -8.03
CA THR A 322 23.92 1.97 -7.22
C THR A 322 24.95 1.04 -7.85
N LEU A 323 24.49 -0.03 -8.52
CA LEU A 323 25.37 -0.93 -9.27
C LEU A 323 25.87 -0.32 -10.60
N GLY A 324 25.34 0.83 -11.02
CA GLY A 324 25.84 1.60 -12.16
C GLY A 324 24.86 1.75 -13.34
N ALA A 325 23.63 1.24 -13.23
CA ALA A 325 22.63 1.40 -14.29
C ALA A 325 22.04 2.82 -14.29
N ARG A 326 21.78 3.36 -15.48
CA ARG A 326 21.05 4.63 -15.64
C ARG A 326 19.55 4.33 -15.65
N ILE A 327 18.77 5.02 -14.82
CA ILE A 327 17.37 4.64 -14.58
C ILE A 327 16.40 5.66 -15.18
N ASP A 328 15.40 5.18 -15.91
CA ASP A 328 14.17 5.92 -16.16
C ASP A 328 13.02 5.25 -15.41
N VAL A 329 12.09 6.04 -14.87
CA VAL A 329 10.85 5.53 -14.29
C VAL A 329 9.65 6.17 -14.98
N VAL A 330 8.66 5.35 -15.32
CA VAL A 330 7.37 5.79 -15.87
C VAL A 330 6.23 5.39 -14.94
N GLU A 331 5.34 6.35 -14.68
CA GLU A 331 4.16 6.17 -13.84
C GLU A 331 2.97 6.89 -14.47
N MET A 332 1.83 6.19 -14.51
CA MET A 332 0.58 6.71 -15.03
C MET A 332 -0.07 7.70 -14.08
N LEU A 333 0.13 7.52 -12.78
CA LEU A 333 -0.28 8.46 -11.76
C LEU A 333 0.57 9.72 -11.78
N ASP A 334 0.09 10.75 -11.11
CA ASP A 334 0.79 12.01 -10.92
C ASP A 334 1.84 11.98 -9.81
N THR A 335 2.08 10.80 -9.24
CA THR A 335 2.91 10.66 -8.05
C THR A 335 3.61 9.31 -7.96
N LEU A 336 4.79 9.31 -7.34
CA LEU A 336 5.54 8.10 -6.97
C LEU A 336 5.12 7.62 -5.58
N MET A 337 5.34 6.35 -5.28
CA MET A 337 5.02 5.73 -3.98
C MET A 337 3.61 6.12 -3.50
N PRO A 338 2.53 5.69 -4.18
CA PRO A 338 1.18 5.91 -3.66
C PRO A 338 1.04 5.23 -2.28
N GLY A 339 0.37 5.88 -1.32
CA GLY A 339 0.24 5.39 0.06
C GLY A 339 0.67 6.44 1.10
N PRO A 340 1.97 6.66 1.33
CA PRO A 340 2.46 7.66 2.29
C PRO A 340 2.02 9.09 1.94
N ASP A 341 2.09 10.01 2.88
CA ASP A 341 1.86 11.42 2.55
C ASP A 341 2.94 12.00 1.63
N ARG A 342 2.56 13.03 0.87
CA ARG A 342 3.39 13.62 -0.18
C ARG A 342 4.61 14.35 0.37
N ASP A 343 4.55 14.86 1.59
CA ASP A 343 5.69 15.51 2.26
C ASP A 343 6.84 14.54 2.51
N LEU A 344 6.56 13.28 2.90
CA LEU A 344 7.59 12.24 3.02
C LEU A 344 8.21 11.92 1.66
N VAL A 345 7.35 11.68 0.65
CA VAL A 345 7.80 11.31 -0.71
C VAL A 345 8.64 12.42 -1.34
N LYS A 346 8.34 13.69 -1.05
CA LYS A 346 9.09 14.84 -1.56
C LYS A 346 10.54 14.86 -1.06
N VAL A 347 10.79 14.48 0.19
CA VAL A 347 12.16 14.34 0.72
C VAL A 347 12.89 13.23 -0.02
N TRP A 348 12.28 12.03 -0.10
CA TRP A 348 12.87 10.91 -0.83
C TRP A 348 13.20 11.27 -2.29
N GLN A 349 12.25 11.91 -3.00
CA GLN A 349 12.41 12.27 -4.40
C GLN A 349 13.53 13.28 -4.61
N LYS A 350 13.69 14.25 -3.69
CA LYS A 350 14.78 15.23 -3.74
C LYS A 350 16.15 14.54 -3.61
N VAL A 351 16.30 13.61 -2.67
CA VAL A 351 17.56 12.86 -2.48
C VAL A 351 17.86 11.94 -3.67
N ASN A 352 16.82 11.30 -4.22
CA ASN A 352 16.98 10.29 -5.26
C ASN A 352 16.93 10.83 -6.68
N ALA A 353 16.70 12.14 -6.88
CA ALA A 353 16.69 12.75 -8.22
C ALA A 353 17.95 12.41 -9.04
N ARG A 354 19.11 12.33 -8.38
CA ARG A 354 20.40 11.96 -9.00
C ARG A 354 20.44 10.54 -9.60
N ARG A 355 19.55 9.64 -9.18
CA ARG A 355 19.51 8.24 -9.65
C ARG A 355 18.78 8.08 -10.98
N PHE A 356 17.93 9.04 -11.33
CA PHE A 356 17.04 8.95 -12.49
C PHE A 356 17.49 9.91 -13.59
N GLU A 357 17.60 9.41 -14.82
CA GLU A 357 17.70 10.27 -16.00
C GLU A 357 16.34 10.96 -16.24
N ARG A 358 15.23 10.24 -16.07
CA ARG A 358 13.87 10.78 -16.16
C ARG A 358 12.91 10.15 -15.15
N ILE A 359 12.07 11.01 -14.57
CA ILE A 359 10.87 10.63 -13.82
C ILE A 359 9.66 11.08 -14.63
N MET A 360 8.98 10.14 -15.28
CA MET A 360 7.85 10.40 -16.18
C MET A 360 6.53 10.08 -15.48
N LEU A 361 5.97 11.07 -14.78
CA LEU A 361 4.63 11.01 -14.16
C LEU A 361 3.54 11.38 -15.16
N LYS A 362 2.29 10.99 -14.89
CA LYS A 362 1.16 11.15 -15.81
C LYS A 362 1.47 10.63 -17.23
N THR A 363 2.31 9.60 -17.32
CA THR A 363 2.86 9.12 -18.59
C THR A 363 2.55 7.64 -18.77
N LYS A 364 2.11 7.26 -19.97
CA LYS A 364 1.82 5.88 -20.36
C LYS A 364 2.92 5.34 -21.26
N THR A 365 3.29 4.09 -21.05
CA THR A 365 4.02 3.31 -22.05
C THR A 365 3.03 2.88 -23.13
N VAL A 366 3.27 3.27 -24.39
CA VAL A 366 2.33 2.98 -25.50
C VAL A 366 2.76 1.79 -26.35
N ALA A 367 4.07 1.58 -26.52
CA ALA A 367 4.61 0.50 -27.32
C ALA A 367 5.99 0.09 -26.80
N VAL A 368 6.29 -1.21 -26.89
CA VAL A 368 7.62 -1.77 -26.63
C VAL A 368 7.97 -2.69 -27.78
N GLU A 369 9.05 -2.37 -28.48
CA GLU A 369 9.59 -3.17 -29.57
C GLU A 369 10.93 -3.80 -29.15
N ALA A 370 10.96 -5.13 -29.12
CA ALA A 370 12.20 -5.86 -28.91
C ALA A 370 13.03 -5.87 -30.20
N ARG A 371 14.22 -5.27 -30.14
CA ARG A 371 15.19 -5.25 -31.23
C ARG A 371 16.52 -5.88 -30.79
N PRO A 372 17.40 -6.30 -31.71
CA PRO A 372 18.71 -6.88 -31.34
C PRO A 372 19.58 -5.94 -30.49
N ASP A 373 19.47 -4.63 -30.70
CA ASP A 373 20.25 -3.60 -30.01
C ASP A 373 19.60 -3.09 -28.72
N GLY A 374 18.35 -3.44 -28.43
CA GLY A 374 17.67 -3.05 -27.19
C GLY A 374 16.15 -3.14 -27.26
N LEU A 375 15.51 -2.75 -26.16
CA LEU A 375 14.07 -2.59 -26.04
C LEU A 375 13.72 -1.13 -26.32
N TRP A 376 13.00 -0.88 -27.42
CA TRP A 376 12.62 0.46 -27.84
C TRP A 376 11.22 0.77 -27.35
N VAL A 377 11.10 1.80 -26.51
CA VAL A 377 9.89 2.13 -25.78
C VAL A 377 9.37 3.49 -26.18
N SER A 378 8.10 3.54 -26.58
CA SER A 378 7.40 4.80 -26.86
C SER A 378 6.51 5.16 -25.69
N PHE A 379 6.43 6.46 -25.38
CA PHE A 379 5.65 6.99 -24.27
C PHE A 379 4.64 8.04 -24.74
N ALA A 380 3.56 8.22 -23.98
CA ALA A 380 2.59 9.29 -24.20
C ALA A 380 2.22 9.95 -22.86
N GLY A 381 2.31 11.28 -22.80
CA GLY A 381 2.07 12.09 -21.62
C GLY A 381 2.74 13.46 -21.76
N ASP A 382 2.40 14.39 -20.88
CA ASP A 382 2.84 15.79 -21.00
C ASP A 382 4.38 15.95 -20.97
N ASN A 383 5.07 15.05 -20.26
CA ASN A 383 6.54 15.03 -20.13
C ASN A 383 7.20 13.83 -20.83
N ALA A 384 6.47 13.15 -21.70
CA ALA A 384 7.00 12.00 -22.43
C ALA A 384 8.02 12.45 -23.49
N PRO A 385 9.15 11.75 -23.67
CA PRO A 385 10.03 12.00 -24.80
C PRO A 385 9.28 11.72 -26.12
N ALA A 386 9.48 12.59 -27.10
CA ALA A 386 8.81 12.48 -28.41
C ALA A 386 9.28 11.25 -29.21
N GLU A 387 10.54 10.87 -29.07
CA GLU A 387 11.14 9.71 -29.75
C GLU A 387 11.14 8.48 -28.84
N ALA A 388 11.07 7.30 -29.47
CA ALA A 388 11.23 6.04 -28.76
C ALA A 388 12.61 5.98 -28.08
N GLN A 389 12.63 5.52 -26.83
CA GLN A 389 13.84 5.41 -26.02
C GLN A 389 14.34 3.97 -25.98
N ARG A 390 15.65 3.78 -26.13
CA ARG A 390 16.31 2.46 -26.04
C ARG A 390 16.70 2.13 -24.60
N TYR A 391 16.35 0.93 -24.15
CA TYR A 391 16.75 0.35 -22.86
C TYR A 391 17.34 -1.05 -23.05
N ASP A 392 18.23 -1.45 -22.15
CA ASP A 392 18.80 -2.81 -22.16
C ASP A 392 17.93 -3.79 -21.34
N LEU A 393 17.21 -3.27 -20.36
CA LEU A 393 16.31 -4.02 -19.49
C LEU A 393 15.06 -3.18 -19.16
N ILE A 394 13.91 -3.84 -19.09
CA ILE A 394 12.66 -3.26 -18.58
C ILE A 394 12.25 -4.04 -17.34
N LEU A 395 12.06 -3.35 -16.22
CA LEU A 395 11.40 -3.87 -15.04
C LEU A 395 9.92 -3.48 -15.07
N GLN A 396 9.05 -4.48 -15.23
CA GLN A 396 7.62 -4.31 -15.13
C GLN A 396 7.16 -4.44 -13.66
N ALA A 397 6.91 -3.31 -13.00
CA ALA A 397 6.51 -3.21 -11.59
C ALA A 397 5.13 -2.56 -11.40
N ALA A 398 4.20 -2.80 -12.32
CA ALA A 398 2.84 -2.22 -12.36
C ALA A 398 1.84 -2.80 -11.34
N GLY A 399 2.32 -3.37 -10.23
CA GLY A 399 1.50 -3.96 -9.18
C GLY A 399 1.32 -5.48 -9.28
N ARG A 400 0.42 -6.01 -8.45
CA ARG A 400 0.21 -7.44 -8.22
C ARG A 400 -1.27 -7.80 -8.23
N SER A 401 -1.59 -9.01 -8.68
CA SER A 401 -2.95 -9.55 -8.70
C SER A 401 -3.07 -10.79 -7.80
N PRO A 402 -4.18 -10.94 -7.05
CA PRO A 402 -4.42 -12.11 -6.18
C PRO A 402 -4.71 -13.37 -7.00
N ASN A 403 -4.42 -14.55 -6.42
CA ASN A 403 -4.52 -15.85 -7.10
C ASN A 403 -5.85 -16.60 -6.87
N GLY A 404 -6.91 -15.96 -6.36
CA GLY A 404 -8.16 -16.64 -5.98
C GLY A 404 -8.85 -17.39 -7.14
N LEU A 405 -8.69 -16.91 -8.38
CA LEU A 405 -9.26 -17.54 -9.58
C LEU A 405 -8.45 -18.75 -10.09
N LYS A 406 -7.35 -19.13 -9.42
CA LYS A 406 -6.40 -20.13 -9.90
C LYS A 406 -6.39 -21.43 -9.11
N ILE A 407 -7.26 -21.55 -8.11
CA ILE A 407 -7.25 -22.67 -7.14
C ILE A 407 -8.52 -23.52 -7.19
N GLY A 408 -9.44 -23.26 -8.13
CA GLY A 408 -10.72 -23.97 -8.22
C GLY A 408 -11.67 -23.69 -7.05
N ALA A 409 -11.52 -22.53 -6.38
CA ALA A 409 -12.26 -22.15 -5.17
C ALA A 409 -13.79 -22.28 -5.32
N GLU A 410 -14.32 -22.05 -6.52
CA GLU A 410 -15.73 -22.18 -6.85
C GLU A 410 -16.28 -23.59 -6.61
N ARG A 411 -15.45 -24.62 -6.77
CA ARG A 411 -15.83 -26.03 -6.55
C ARG A 411 -16.04 -26.34 -5.07
N ALA A 412 -15.38 -25.59 -4.19
CA ALA A 412 -15.60 -25.64 -2.75
C ALA A 412 -16.74 -24.72 -2.27
N GLY A 413 -17.39 -23.99 -3.19
CA GLY A 413 -18.42 -23.00 -2.87
C GLY A 413 -17.88 -21.67 -2.36
N VAL A 414 -16.57 -21.44 -2.43
CA VAL A 414 -15.93 -20.18 -1.99
C VAL A 414 -16.13 -19.11 -3.05
N ALA A 415 -16.63 -17.95 -2.63
CA ALA A 415 -16.83 -16.79 -3.50
C ALA A 415 -15.50 -16.09 -3.75
N VAL A 416 -15.21 -15.85 -5.04
CA VAL A 416 -14.04 -15.08 -5.47
C VAL A 416 -14.54 -13.87 -6.26
N SER A 417 -14.05 -12.68 -5.91
CA SER A 417 -14.36 -11.46 -6.66
C SER A 417 -13.80 -11.51 -8.08
N GLU A 418 -14.33 -10.67 -8.98
CA GLU A 418 -13.85 -10.54 -10.36
C GLU A 418 -12.36 -10.18 -10.45
N ARG A 419 -11.85 -9.44 -9.46
CA ARG A 419 -10.43 -9.08 -9.35
C ARG A 419 -9.55 -10.19 -8.77
N GLY A 420 -10.15 -11.31 -8.37
CA GLY A 420 -9.48 -12.50 -7.85
C GLY A 420 -9.24 -12.54 -6.35
N PHE A 421 -9.76 -11.58 -5.58
CA PHE A 421 -9.71 -11.62 -4.11
C PHE A 421 -10.79 -12.53 -3.53
N ILE A 422 -10.49 -13.14 -2.37
CA ILE A 422 -11.43 -13.89 -1.53
C ILE A 422 -11.74 -13.05 -0.30
N SER A 423 -12.95 -12.51 -0.23
CA SER A 423 -13.37 -11.71 0.93
C SER A 423 -13.54 -12.58 2.17
N VAL A 424 -13.13 -12.07 3.32
CA VAL A 424 -13.21 -12.76 4.61
C VAL A 424 -13.80 -11.86 5.70
N ASP A 425 -14.34 -12.48 6.74
CA ASP A 425 -14.72 -11.79 7.97
C ASP A 425 -13.52 -11.52 8.89
N ARG A 426 -13.75 -10.91 10.06
CA ARG A 426 -12.69 -10.62 11.05
C ARG A 426 -12.09 -11.86 11.69
N GLN A 427 -12.67 -13.05 11.51
CA GLN A 427 -12.11 -14.33 11.92
C GLN A 427 -11.37 -15.04 10.77
N MET A 428 -11.19 -14.35 9.64
CA MET A 428 -10.57 -14.84 8.42
C MET A 428 -11.39 -15.92 7.71
N ARG A 429 -12.67 -16.11 8.04
CA ARG A 429 -13.56 -17.06 7.37
C ARG A 429 -14.03 -16.51 6.04
N SER A 430 -14.05 -17.35 5.01
CA SER A 430 -14.76 -17.05 3.75
C SER A 430 -16.28 -17.16 3.95
N ASN A 431 -17.05 -17.08 2.86
CA ASN A 431 -18.48 -17.40 2.88
C ASN A 431 -18.77 -18.88 3.22
N VAL A 432 -17.77 -19.76 3.14
CA VAL A 432 -17.86 -21.17 3.56
C VAL A 432 -17.23 -21.30 4.96
N PRO A 433 -18.00 -21.64 6.02
CA PRO A 433 -17.55 -21.46 7.40
C PRO A 433 -16.27 -22.18 7.81
N HIS A 434 -15.97 -23.35 7.24
CA HIS A 434 -14.77 -24.14 7.55
C HIS A 434 -13.60 -23.86 6.59
N ILE A 435 -13.77 -22.91 5.67
CA ILE A 435 -12.72 -22.46 4.74
C ILE A 435 -12.39 -21.01 5.03
N PHE A 436 -11.13 -20.76 5.38
CA PHE A 436 -10.55 -19.48 5.68
C PHE A 436 -9.69 -18.99 4.50
N ALA A 437 -9.38 -17.70 4.46
CA ALA A 437 -8.37 -17.16 3.56
C ALA A 437 -7.56 -16.06 4.25
N ILE A 438 -6.28 -15.93 3.87
CA ILE A 438 -5.33 -14.99 4.50
C ILE A 438 -4.31 -14.42 3.51
N GLY A 439 -3.69 -13.29 3.86
CA GLY A 439 -2.57 -12.68 3.15
C GLY A 439 -3.01 -11.86 1.94
N ASP A 440 -2.18 -11.86 0.89
CA ASP A 440 -2.46 -11.05 -0.30
C ASP A 440 -3.77 -11.41 -1.01
N ILE A 441 -4.23 -12.66 -0.84
CA ILE A 441 -5.41 -13.17 -1.55
C ILE A 441 -6.73 -12.58 -1.02
N VAL A 442 -6.73 -12.00 0.18
CA VAL A 442 -7.96 -11.45 0.80
C VAL A 442 -8.13 -9.96 0.65
N GLY A 443 -7.05 -9.23 0.35
CA GLY A 443 -7.14 -7.78 0.14
C GLY A 443 -5.85 -7.03 0.41
N GLN A 444 -5.91 -5.73 0.17
CA GLN A 444 -4.84 -4.78 0.50
C GLN A 444 -4.78 -4.49 2.01
N PRO A 445 -3.62 -4.05 2.54
CA PRO A 445 -2.32 -4.00 1.86
C PRO A 445 -1.68 -5.40 1.73
N MET A 446 -1.06 -5.69 0.57
CA MET A 446 -0.35 -6.95 0.32
C MET A 446 1.03 -6.98 1.01
N LEU A 447 1.02 -7.24 2.31
CA LEU A 447 2.20 -7.18 3.18
C LEU A 447 2.38 -8.48 3.98
N ALA A 448 3.65 -8.89 4.14
CA ALA A 448 4.00 -10.15 4.79
C ALA A 448 3.59 -10.19 6.26
N HIS A 449 3.81 -9.11 7.01
CA HIS A 449 3.41 -9.01 8.43
C HIS A 449 1.89 -9.05 8.61
N LYS A 450 1.10 -8.45 7.70
CA LYS A 450 -0.36 -8.64 7.69
C LYS A 450 -0.69 -10.13 7.55
N ALA A 451 -0.12 -10.79 6.54
CA ALA A 451 -0.39 -12.20 6.25
C ALA A 451 -0.06 -13.12 7.43
N VAL A 452 1.06 -12.87 8.14
CA VAL A 452 1.45 -13.64 9.34
C VAL A 452 0.40 -13.51 10.45
N HIS A 453 -0.03 -12.29 10.76
CA HIS A 453 -1.01 -12.05 11.83
C HIS A 453 -2.40 -12.60 11.48
N GLU A 454 -2.86 -12.40 10.23
CA GLU A 454 -4.08 -13.04 9.72
C GLU A 454 -3.98 -14.57 9.82
N GLY A 455 -2.83 -15.15 9.49
CA GLY A 455 -2.57 -16.59 9.60
C GLY A 455 -2.65 -17.14 11.03
N HIS A 456 -2.12 -16.41 12.01
CA HIS A 456 -2.25 -16.77 13.41
C HIS A 456 -3.72 -16.78 13.86
N VAL A 457 -4.49 -15.75 13.49
CA VAL A 457 -5.92 -15.68 13.81
C VAL A 457 -6.68 -16.84 13.18
N ALA A 458 -6.49 -17.10 11.89
CA ALA A 458 -7.18 -18.18 11.18
C ALA A 458 -6.89 -19.55 11.81
N ALA A 459 -5.62 -19.82 12.16
CA ALA A 459 -5.23 -21.07 12.83
C ALA A 459 -5.84 -21.21 14.23
N GLU A 460 -5.87 -20.13 15.01
CA GLU A 460 -6.49 -20.13 16.35
C GLU A 460 -8.01 -20.34 16.27
N VAL A 461 -8.68 -19.71 15.31
CA VAL A 461 -10.12 -19.89 15.08
C VAL A 461 -10.41 -21.31 14.61
N ALA A 462 -9.56 -21.87 13.74
CA ALA A 462 -9.68 -23.25 13.29
C ALA A 462 -9.58 -24.26 14.44
N ALA A 463 -8.70 -23.98 15.42
CA ALA A 463 -8.57 -24.75 16.66
C ALA A 463 -9.70 -24.48 17.70
N GLY A 464 -10.70 -23.67 17.36
CA GLY A 464 -11.85 -23.39 18.21
C GLY A 464 -11.68 -22.21 19.18
N HIS A 465 -10.60 -21.44 19.08
CA HIS A 465 -10.44 -20.22 19.89
C HIS A 465 -11.29 -19.06 19.34
N LYS A 466 -11.80 -18.22 20.26
CA LYS A 466 -12.50 -16.98 19.91
C LYS A 466 -11.48 -15.87 19.69
N ARG A 467 -11.11 -15.65 18.42
CA ARG A 467 -10.11 -14.67 17.99
C ARG A 467 -10.61 -13.88 16.80
N PHE A 468 -10.09 -12.67 16.67
CA PHE A 468 -10.39 -11.73 15.61
C PHE A 468 -9.10 -11.02 15.18
N PHE A 469 -8.97 -10.78 13.90
CA PHE A 469 -7.99 -9.84 13.36
C PHE A 469 -8.56 -8.43 13.55
N ASP A 470 -8.07 -7.75 14.58
CA ASP A 470 -8.50 -6.42 15.00
C ASP A 470 -7.30 -5.48 15.19
N ALA A 471 -6.38 -5.51 14.23
CA ALA A 471 -5.29 -4.55 14.20
C ALA A 471 -5.85 -3.19 13.77
N LYS A 472 -5.69 -2.16 14.60
CA LYS A 472 -6.07 -0.79 14.23
C LYS A 472 -5.22 -0.30 13.08
N VAL A 473 -3.96 -0.72 13.05
CA VAL A 473 -2.98 -0.22 12.08
C VAL A 473 -2.09 -1.32 11.52
N ILE A 474 -1.68 -1.15 10.26
CA ILE A 474 -0.70 -1.99 9.58
C ILE A 474 0.35 -1.05 8.99
N PRO A 475 1.64 -1.14 9.40
CA PRO A 475 2.67 -0.24 8.88
C PRO A 475 3.03 -0.55 7.43
N GLY A 476 3.32 0.49 6.66
CA GLY A 476 3.94 0.43 5.34
C GLY A 476 5.36 0.97 5.38
N VAL A 477 6.27 0.34 4.63
CA VAL A 477 7.68 0.78 4.54
C VAL A 477 8.17 0.61 3.11
N ALA A 478 8.72 1.68 2.53
CA ALA A 478 9.59 1.64 1.37
C ALA A 478 11.04 1.61 1.85
N TYR A 479 11.77 0.53 1.57
CA TYR A 479 13.16 0.36 2.00
C TYR A 479 14.13 0.98 0.98
N THR A 480 13.75 2.12 0.42
CA THR A 480 14.64 2.96 -0.39
C THR A 480 15.64 3.69 0.49
N ASP A 481 16.50 4.52 -0.10
CA ASP A 481 17.43 5.37 0.65
C ASP A 481 17.19 6.86 0.34
N PRO A 482 16.65 7.68 1.26
CA PRO A 482 16.19 7.30 2.60
C PRO A 482 14.95 6.39 2.56
N GLU A 483 14.70 5.69 3.67
CA GLU A 483 13.49 4.90 3.84
C GLU A 483 12.28 5.81 4.01
N VAL A 484 11.10 5.35 3.61
CA VAL A 484 9.82 6.02 3.84
C VAL A 484 8.90 5.06 4.58
N ALA A 485 8.65 5.31 5.86
CA ALA A 485 7.82 4.48 6.72
C ALA A 485 6.60 5.26 7.20
N TRP A 486 5.44 4.60 7.28
CA TRP A 486 4.21 5.21 7.77
C TRP A 486 3.28 4.17 8.39
N VAL A 487 2.39 4.62 9.26
CA VAL A 487 1.39 3.77 9.93
C VAL A 487 0.17 4.61 10.34
N GLY A 488 -1.00 3.99 10.35
CA GLY A 488 -2.26 4.67 10.69
C GLY A 488 -2.73 5.62 9.59
N LEU A 489 -3.50 6.64 9.97
CA LEU A 489 -4.05 7.63 9.06
C LEU A 489 -2.96 8.54 8.50
N SER A 490 -2.99 8.76 7.19
CA SER A 490 -2.29 9.86 6.53
C SER A 490 -3.09 11.18 6.64
N GLU A 491 -2.44 12.31 6.38
CA GLU A 491 -3.14 13.61 6.29
C GLU A 491 -4.19 13.60 5.16
N ALA A 492 -3.85 12.96 4.03
CA ALA A 492 -4.78 12.82 2.91
C ALA A 492 -6.02 11.99 3.27
N GLU A 493 -5.85 10.88 3.99
CA GLU A 493 -6.97 10.05 4.45
C GLU A 493 -7.80 10.75 5.50
N ALA A 494 -7.18 11.42 6.47
CA ALA A 494 -7.89 12.20 7.48
C ALA A 494 -8.76 13.29 6.83
N LYS A 495 -8.21 14.03 5.85
CA LYS A 495 -8.96 15.02 5.07
C LYS A 495 -10.11 14.39 4.28
N ALA A 496 -9.85 13.27 3.59
CA ALA A 496 -10.86 12.57 2.79
C ALA A 496 -12.02 12.01 3.65
N GLN A 497 -11.74 11.66 4.90
CA GLN A 497 -12.74 11.18 5.88
C GLN A 497 -13.41 12.31 6.67
N GLY A 498 -13.02 13.58 6.46
CA GLY A 498 -13.55 14.72 7.21
C GLY A 498 -13.13 14.75 8.68
N LEU A 499 -12.03 14.08 9.04
CA LEU A 499 -11.51 14.03 10.41
C LEU A 499 -10.67 15.29 10.69
N ARG A 500 -10.91 15.91 11.86
CA ARG A 500 -10.07 17.00 12.34
C ARG A 500 -8.84 16.41 13.02
N VAL A 501 -7.67 16.69 12.48
CA VAL A 501 -6.40 16.22 13.02
C VAL A 501 -5.45 17.39 13.22
N GLY A 502 -4.60 17.29 14.23
CA GLY A 502 -3.43 18.14 14.37
C GLY A 502 -2.17 17.36 13.97
N VAL A 503 -1.23 18.05 13.33
CA VAL A 503 -0.03 17.45 12.75
C VAL A 503 1.20 18.13 13.34
N SER A 504 2.12 17.34 13.88
CA SER A 504 3.42 17.81 14.34
C SER A 504 4.55 17.17 13.54
N ARG A 505 5.63 17.91 13.37
CA ARG A 505 6.81 17.47 12.60
C ARG A 505 8.07 17.88 13.34
N PHE A 506 8.96 16.93 13.56
CA PHE A 506 10.32 17.19 14.03
C PHE A 506 11.30 17.02 12.85
N PRO A 507 11.90 18.12 12.33
CA PRO A 507 12.84 18.06 11.24
C PRO A 507 14.18 17.47 11.70
N TRP A 508 14.76 16.55 10.94
CA TRP A 508 16.04 15.94 11.31
C TRP A 508 17.24 16.90 11.13
N ALA A 509 17.04 18.04 10.47
CA ALA A 509 17.93 19.19 10.51
C ALA A 509 18.13 19.78 11.93
N ALA A 510 17.28 19.41 12.90
CA ALA A 510 17.44 19.73 14.32
C ALA A 510 17.91 18.52 15.15
N SER A 511 18.09 17.34 14.55
CA SER A 511 18.60 16.16 15.26
C SER A 511 20.12 16.15 15.23
N GLY A 512 20.75 16.29 16.39
CA GLY A 512 22.20 16.13 16.52
C GLY A 512 22.70 14.79 15.98
N ARG A 513 21.91 13.70 16.15
CA ARG A 513 22.24 12.38 15.59
C ARG A 513 22.20 12.36 14.07
N ALA A 514 21.16 12.91 13.45
CA ALA A 514 21.03 12.90 11.99
C ALA A 514 22.11 13.76 11.31
N ILE A 515 22.40 14.93 11.88
CA ILE A 515 23.50 15.80 11.44
C ILE A 515 24.84 15.08 11.56
N ALA A 516 25.12 14.43 12.69
CA ALA A 516 26.36 13.70 12.89
C ALA A 516 26.55 12.54 11.90
N ASN A 517 25.45 11.97 11.40
CA ASN A 517 25.47 10.93 10.38
C ASN A 517 25.56 11.49 8.94
N GLY A 518 25.44 12.80 8.74
CA GLY A 518 25.35 13.42 7.42
C GLY A 518 24.01 13.16 6.70
N ARG A 519 22.96 12.80 7.46
CA ARG A 519 21.66 12.35 6.95
C ARG A 519 20.49 13.13 7.56
N ASP A 520 20.60 14.46 7.57
CA ASP A 520 19.67 15.39 8.19
C ASP A 520 18.49 15.82 7.28
N GLU A 521 18.38 15.23 6.08
CA GLU A 521 17.32 15.53 5.12
C GLU A 521 15.90 15.14 5.59
N GLY A 522 15.84 14.26 6.59
CA GLY A 522 14.63 13.57 7.03
C GLY A 522 13.74 14.36 7.98
N PHE A 523 12.64 13.73 8.38
CA PHE A 523 11.81 14.20 9.48
C PHE A 523 10.94 13.07 10.05
N THR A 524 10.47 13.29 11.28
CA THR A 524 9.45 12.47 11.93
C THR A 524 8.16 13.28 12.05
N LYS A 525 7.03 12.70 11.64
CA LYS A 525 5.70 13.31 11.66
C LYS A 525 4.74 12.44 12.47
N LEU A 526 3.97 13.08 13.34
CA LEU A 526 2.87 12.46 14.08
C LEU A 526 1.57 13.19 13.76
N ILE A 527 0.48 12.43 13.72
CA ILE A 527 -0.87 12.92 13.42
C ILE A 527 -1.76 12.52 14.59
N PHE A 528 -2.38 13.52 15.21
CA PHE A 528 -3.22 13.38 16.39
C PHE A 528 -4.65 13.75 16.06
N ASP A 529 -5.61 12.99 16.57
CA ASP A 529 -7.02 13.36 16.55
C ASP A 529 -7.21 14.67 17.34
N ALA A 530 -7.89 15.66 16.76
CA ALA A 530 -7.94 17.00 17.34
C ALA A 530 -8.78 17.08 18.63
N ASP A 531 -9.69 16.13 18.84
CA ASP A 531 -10.60 16.14 20.00
C ASP A 531 -10.07 15.31 21.16
N THR A 532 -9.50 14.14 20.86
CA THR A 532 -9.00 13.20 21.86
C THR A 532 -7.50 13.30 22.11
N GLN A 533 -6.78 14.04 21.25
CA GLN A 533 -5.32 14.14 21.23
C GLN A 533 -4.59 12.80 21.09
N ARG A 534 -5.30 11.72 20.74
CA ARG A 534 -4.70 10.41 20.50
C ARG A 534 -3.94 10.41 19.20
N VAL A 535 -2.77 9.75 19.19
CA VAL A 535 -2.07 9.50 17.94
C VAL A 535 -2.91 8.57 17.07
N VAL A 536 -3.16 8.98 15.84
CA VAL A 536 -3.96 8.22 14.85
C VAL A 536 -3.15 7.87 13.61
N GLY A 537 -1.97 8.47 13.44
CA GLY A 537 -1.05 8.14 12.38
C GLY A 537 0.33 8.74 12.60
N GLY A 538 1.29 8.30 11.80
CA GLY A 538 2.61 8.88 11.76
C GLY A 538 3.41 8.43 10.55
N GLY A 539 4.42 9.20 10.23
CA GLY A 539 5.29 8.99 9.08
C GLY A 539 6.71 9.45 9.36
N ILE A 540 7.69 8.67 8.89
CA ILE A 540 9.10 8.93 9.07
C ILE A 540 9.77 8.79 7.70
N VAL A 541 10.57 9.78 7.31
CA VAL A 541 11.46 9.70 6.15
C VAL A 541 12.90 9.93 6.60
N GLY A 542 13.77 8.97 6.32
CA GLY A 542 15.16 8.99 6.78
C GLY A 542 15.78 7.61 6.87
N THR A 543 17.05 7.52 7.26
CA THR A 543 17.71 6.24 7.52
C THR A 543 17.06 5.53 8.72
N HIS A 544 16.87 4.22 8.63
CA HIS A 544 16.23 3.39 9.67
C HIS A 544 14.75 3.73 9.98
N ALA A 545 14.05 4.49 9.13
CA ALA A 545 12.66 4.87 9.36
C ALA A 545 11.74 3.64 9.59
N GLY A 546 12.01 2.53 8.90
CA GLY A 546 11.28 1.28 9.06
C GLY A 546 11.45 0.62 10.43
N ASP A 547 12.60 0.80 11.08
CA ASP A 547 12.84 0.28 12.44
C ASP A 547 12.17 1.17 13.51
N LEU A 548 12.03 2.47 13.24
CA LEU A 548 11.44 3.44 14.16
C LEU A 548 9.91 3.40 14.19
N ILE A 549 9.26 3.05 13.06
CA ILE A 549 7.79 3.12 12.94
C ILE A 549 7.04 2.16 13.88
N GLY A 550 7.74 1.15 14.41
CA GLY A 550 7.17 0.19 15.36
C GLY A 550 6.65 0.84 16.65
N GLU A 551 7.32 1.88 17.13
CA GLU A 551 6.88 2.62 18.33
C GLU A 551 5.59 3.40 18.07
N VAL A 552 5.50 4.08 16.91
CA VAL A 552 4.28 4.80 16.51
C VAL A 552 3.11 3.82 16.35
N ALA A 553 3.34 2.64 15.75
CA ALA A 553 2.33 1.61 15.63
C ALA A 553 1.81 1.15 17.00
N LEU A 554 2.72 0.92 17.95
CA LEU A 554 2.37 0.55 19.32
C LEU A 554 1.58 1.67 20.01
N ALA A 555 2.00 2.93 19.88
CA ALA A 555 1.32 4.07 20.47
C ALA A 555 -0.14 4.19 19.99
N ILE A 556 -0.41 3.98 18.70
CA ILE A 556 -1.79 3.96 18.15
C ILE A 556 -2.59 2.77 18.70
N GLU A 557 -1.99 1.59 18.77
CA GLU A 557 -2.65 0.40 19.32
C GLU A 557 -3.04 0.61 20.80
N MET A 558 -2.15 1.21 21.59
CA MET A 558 -2.40 1.57 22.99
C MET A 558 -3.36 2.75 23.16
N GLY A 559 -3.60 3.53 22.10
CA GLY A 559 -4.42 4.74 22.15
C GLY A 559 -3.76 5.88 22.94
N ALA A 560 -2.44 5.96 22.86
CA ALA A 560 -1.63 6.98 23.52
C ALA A 560 -1.94 8.39 22.99
N ASP A 561 -1.81 9.39 23.84
CA ASP A 561 -1.84 10.80 23.45
C ASP A 561 -0.43 11.40 23.25
N ALA A 562 -0.35 12.68 22.91
CA ALA A 562 0.93 13.35 22.72
C ALA A 562 1.75 13.46 24.01
N ALA A 563 1.12 13.54 25.19
CA ALA A 563 1.81 13.61 26.46
C ALA A 563 2.43 12.26 26.85
N ASP A 564 1.73 11.14 26.61
CA ASP A 564 2.26 9.78 26.80
C ASP A 564 3.58 9.59 26.04
N ILE A 565 3.63 10.04 24.79
CA ILE A 565 4.81 9.93 23.92
C ILE A 565 5.87 10.96 24.34
N GLY A 566 5.50 12.23 24.52
CA GLY A 566 6.44 13.31 24.83
C GLY A 566 7.10 13.20 26.22
N LEU A 567 6.39 12.67 27.21
CA LEU A 567 6.95 12.45 28.56
C LEU A 567 7.78 11.16 28.66
N THR A 568 7.71 10.28 27.65
CA THR A 568 8.58 9.11 27.58
C THR A 568 10.00 9.57 27.28
N ILE A 569 10.94 9.24 28.19
CA ILE A 569 12.35 9.60 28.01
C ILE A 569 12.98 8.69 26.95
N HIS A 570 13.11 9.21 25.74
CA HIS A 570 13.83 8.55 24.66
C HIS A 570 15.35 8.73 24.83
N PRO A 571 16.18 7.75 24.43
CA PRO A 571 17.63 7.86 24.54
C PRO A 571 18.20 8.94 23.60
N HIS A 572 19.17 9.72 24.09
CA HIS A 572 19.88 10.76 23.35
C HIS A 572 21.40 10.47 23.25
N PRO A 573 22.08 10.69 22.11
CA PRO A 573 21.51 11.11 20.82
C PRO A 573 21.09 9.91 19.96
N THR A 574 19.84 9.87 19.49
CA THR A 574 19.31 8.84 18.58
C THR A 574 18.42 9.43 17.47
N LEU A 575 18.09 8.63 16.46
CA LEU A 575 17.03 8.99 15.51
C LEU A 575 15.64 8.75 16.13
N GLY A 576 15.52 7.75 17.02
CA GLY A 576 14.26 7.37 17.66
C GLY A 576 13.68 8.45 18.57
N GLU A 577 14.50 9.25 19.24
CA GLU A 577 14.01 10.37 20.07
C GLU A 577 13.20 11.42 19.28
N SER A 578 13.34 11.46 17.95
CA SER A 578 12.52 12.33 17.11
C SER A 578 11.01 12.02 17.19
N ILE A 579 10.61 10.83 17.65
CA ILE A 579 9.22 10.47 17.93
C ILE A 579 8.72 11.25 19.15
N GLY A 580 9.44 11.15 20.28
CA GLY A 580 9.20 11.96 21.48
C GLY A 580 9.21 13.46 21.19
N LEU A 581 10.23 13.95 20.48
CA LEU A 581 10.33 15.37 20.14
C LEU A 581 9.20 15.84 19.21
N ALA A 582 8.73 15.01 18.28
CA ALA A 582 7.55 15.34 17.47
C ALA A 582 6.28 15.44 18.33
N ALA A 583 6.14 14.65 19.38
CA ALA A 583 5.04 14.78 20.33
C ALA A 583 5.19 16.05 21.20
N GLU A 584 6.40 16.37 21.67
CA GLU A 584 6.66 17.64 22.37
C GLU A 584 6.39 18.88 21.50
N VAL A 585 6.61 18.78 20.19
CA VAL A 585 6.25 19.84 19.23
C VAL A 585 4.74 20.04 19.20
N PHE A 586 3.96 18.96 19.27
CA PHE A 586 2.50 19.05 19.34
C PHE A 586 2.03 19.71 20.64
N GLU A 587 2.64 19.33 21.77
CA GLU A 587 2.36 19.91 23.10
C GLU A 587 2.89 21.34 23.27
N GLY A 588 3.73 21.82 22.35
CA GLY A 588 4.33 23.15 22.41
C GLY A 588 5.42 23.30 23.49
N VAL A 589 6.04 22.19 23.90
CA VAL A 589 7.07 22.15 24.96
C VAL A 589 8.46 21.80 24.45
N CYS A 590 8.60 21.44 23.17
CA CYS A 590 9.89 21.09 22.58
C CYS A 590 10.89 22.25 22.67
N THR A 591 12.03 22.01 23.30
CA THR A 591 13.09 23.01 23.50
C THR A 591 14.20 22.96 22.44
N ASP A 592 14.18 21.96 21.57
CA ASP A 592 15.20 21.74 20.54
C ASP A 592 14.84 22.43 19.21
N LEU A 593 13.69 23.09 19.15
CA LEU A 593 13.24 23.93 18.05
C LEU A 593 12.97 25.36 18.52
N PRO A 594 12.95 26.35 17.62
CA PRO A 594 12.51 27.69 17.95
C PRO A 594 11.12 27.68 18.62
N PRO A 595 10.84 28.58 19.57
CA PRO A 595 9.55 28.62 20.24
C PRO A 595 8.43 28.82 19.23
N ALA A 596 7.33 28.08 19.39
CA ALA A 596 6.12 28.31 18.61
C ALA A 596 5.71 29.79 18.76
N ARG A 597 5.39 30.46 17.65
CA ARG A 597 4.91 31.85 17.69
C ARG A 597 3.67 31.88 18.58
N ARG A 598 3.74 32.60 19.71
CA ARG A 598 2.56 32.89 20.53
C ARG A 598 1.63 33.76 19.67
N GLY A 599 0.53 33.17 19.23
CA GLY A 599 -0.56 33.85 18.54
C GLY A 599 -1.28 34.82 19.46
#